data_AF-A0A7W9U704-F1
#
_entry.id   AF-A0A7W9U704-F1
#
_cell.length_a   1.000
_cell.length_b   1.000
_cell.length_c   1.000
_cell.angle_alpha   90.00
_cell.angle_beta   90.00
_cell.angle_gamma   90.00
#
_symmetry.space_group_name_H-M   'P 1'
#
loop_
_entity.id
_entity.type
_entity.pdbx_description
1 polymer ?
#
loop_
_entity_poly.entity_id
_entity_poly.type
_entity_poly.pdbx_seq_one_letter_code
_entity_poly.pdbx_strand_id
1 'polypeptide(L)'
;MRKIIFLSILFLVSQSSFSKPCDAQTNNDLERCAQAGYESSDKQLNSSYADLLKKLPEVDRKNLIVTQRAWIGFKEKYCQSQFDSIRPGEEAGIDKWTCLDTITESRAKEIGYLAGVSGMEEFRRSLKLMANLYEHGDTEKVISKLLTYNAQRNDQNWINYVNLDCRMTNSRLSEEHNACVARLNFYRDW
;
A
#
# COMPACT_ATOMS: atom_id res chain seq x y z
N MET A 1 40.69 6.68 -44.45
CA MET A 1 40.15 7.40 -43.27
C MET A 1 39.10 6.53 -42.61
N ARG A 2 39.39 5.96 -41.45
CA ARG A 2 38.57 4.92 -40.78
C ARG A 2 37.81 5.60 -39.64
N LYS A 3 36.49 5.77 -39.81
CA LYS A 3 35.63 6.43 -38.81
C LYS A 3 35.36 5.45 -37.67
N ILE A 4 35.89 5.74 -36.49
CA ILE A 4 35.65 4.98 -35.26
C ILE A 4 34.36 5.55 -34.64
N ILE A 5 33.28 4.77 -34.65
CA ILE A 5 32.03 5.10 -33.97
C ILE A 5 32.12 4.51 -32.56
N PHE A 6 32.31 5.37 -31.56
CA PHE A 6 32.22 4.98 -30.15
C PHE A 6 30.74 4.91 -29.74
N LEU A 7 30.20 3.69 -29.69
CA LEU A 7 28.87 3.41 -29.15
C LEU A 7 28.97 3.43 -27.61
N SER A 8 28.53 4.53 -27.00
CA SER A 8 28.52 4.69 -25.54
C SER A 8 27.31 3.95 -24.95
N ILE A 9 27.56 2.84 -24.26
CA ILE A 9 26.57 2.06 -23.54
C ILE A 9 26.27 2.77 -22.20
N LEU A 10 25.07 3.37 -22.07
CA LEU A 10 24.56 3.83 -20.78
C LEU A 10 24.19 2.61 -19.91
N PHE A 11 25.01 2.31 -18.92
CA PHE A 11 24.64 1.41 -17.82
C PHE A 11 23.62 2.12 -16.91
N LEU A 12 22.35 1.71 -16.98
CA LEU A 12 21.34 2.03 -15.98
C LEU A 12 21.65 1.23 -14.70
N VAL A 13 22.44 1.82 -13.81
CA VAL A 13 22.64 1.28 -12.46
C VAL A 13 21.32 1.45 -11.70
N SER A 14 20.57 0.35 -11.57
CA SER A 14 19.41 0.30 -10.68
C SER A 14 19.92 0.32 -9.24
N GLN A 15 19.85 1.47 -8.56
CA GLN A 15 20.13 1.52 -7.14
C GLN A 15 18.96 0.91 -6.38
N SER A 16 19.10 -0.36 -6.01
CA SER A 16 18.27 -0.97 -4.98
C SER A 16 18.71 -0.38 -3.62
N SER A 17 17.92 0.54 -3.07
CA SER A 17 18.08 0.97 -1.69
C SER A 17 17.63 -0.15 -0.77
N PHE A 18 18.56 -0.96 -0.28
CA PHE A 18 18.30 -1.79 0.89
C PHE A 18 18.21 -0.87 2.11
N SER A 19 17.11 -0.96 2.87
CA SER A 19 17.00 -0.31 4.17
C SER A 19 18.18 -0.78 5.04
N LYS A 20 18.93 0.16 5.60
CA LYS A 20 20.01 -0.18 6.54
C LYS A 20 19.36 -0.82 7.77
N PRO A 21 19.85 -1.98 8.26
CA PRO A 21 19.35 -2.53 9.51
C PRO A 21 19.54 -1.50 10.62
N CYS A 22 18.46 -1.24 11.35
CA CYS A 22 18.47 -0.33 12.48
C CYS A 22 19.27 -0.95 13.62
N ASP A 23 20.38 -0.32 14.00
CA ASP A 23 21.11 -0.67 15.22
C ASP A 23 20.45 0.03 16.40
N ALA A 24 19.37 -0.59 16.91
CA ALA A 24 18.57 -0.07 18.00
C ALA A 24 18.78 -0.91 19.27
N GLN A 25 19.07 -0.24 20.39
CA GLN A 25 19.38 -0.88 21.67
C GLN A 25 18.32 -0.56 22.75
N THR A 26 17.47 0.44 22.51
CA THR A 26 16.40 0.87 23.42
C THR A 26 15.07 1.02 22.69
N ASN A 27 13.95 1.03 23.42
CA ASN A 27 12.62 1.28 22.85
C ASN A 27 12.54 2.63 22.13
N ASN A 28 13.24 3.66 22.63
CA ASN A 28 13.27 4.96 21.97
C ASN A 28 14.10 4.94 20.67
N ASP A 29 15.16 4.11 20.60
CA ASP A 29 15.90 3.92 19.34
C ASP A 29 15.05 3.17 18.31
N LEU A 30 14.32 2.13 18.75
CA LEU A 30 13.39 1.39 17.90
C LEU A 30 12.26 2.30 17.37
N GLU A 31 11.71 3.16 18.22
CA GLU A 31 10.67 4.11 17.82
C GLU A 31 11.18 5.10 16.76
N ARG A 32 12.37 5.69 16.97
CA ARG A 32 13.00 6.57 15.99
C ARG A 32 13.27 5.85 14.66
N CYS A 33 13.63 4.57 14.72
CA CYS A 33 13.82 3.73 13.56
C CYS A 33 12.53 3.48 12.78
N ALA A 34 11.45 3.12 13.47
CA ALA A 34 10.14 2.96 12.85
C ALA A 34 9.65 4.28 12.22
N GLN A 35 9.88 5.42 12.90
CA GLN A 35 9.56 6.74 12.35
C GLN A 35 10.34 7.02 11.05
N ALA A 36 11.64 6.73 11.01
CA ALA A 36 12.46 6.92 9.81
C ALA A 36 12.00 6.03 8.63
N GLY A 37 11.56 4.80 8.93
CA GLY A 37 10.91 3.91 7.95
C GLY A 37 9.67 4.57 7.33
N TYR A 38 8.75 5.00 8.19
CA TYR A 38 7.55 5.72 7.77
C TYR A 38 7.86 6.97 6.93
N GLU A 39 8.83 7.79 7.33
CA GLU A 39 9.23 9.00 6.57
C GLU A 39 9.73 8.65 5.16
N SER A 40 10.45 7.54 5.01
CA SER A 40 10.90 7.04 3.71
C SER A 40 9.73 6.62 2.83
N SER A 41 8.82 5.81 3.38
CA SER A 41 7.62 5.35 2.66
C SER A 41 6.68 6.49 2.29
N ASP A 42 6.49 7.47 3.18
CA ASP A 42 5.67 8.64 2.93
C ASP A 42 6.25 9.50 1.80
N LYS A 43 7.58 9.66 1.75
CA LYS A 43 8.26 10.33 0.64
C LYS A 43 8.03 9.59 -0.69
N GLN A 44 8.15 8.27 -0.71
CA GLN A 44 7.90 7.46 -1.91
C GLN A 44 6.44 7.56 -2.37
N LEU A 45 5.50 7.48 -1.43
CA LEU A 45 4.07 7.65 -1.70
C LEU A 45 3.79 9.01 -2.32
N ASN A 46 4.27 10.09 -1.71
CA ASN A 46 4.03 11.46 -2.18
C ASN A 46 4.61 11.71 -3.59
N SER A 47 5.78 11.15 -3.88
CA SER A 47 6.36 11.19 -5.24
C SER A 47 5.47 10.50 -6.26
N SER A 48 5.04 9.26 -5.95
CA SER A 48 4.19 8.45 -6.84
C SER A 48 2.82 9.09 -7.05
N TYR A 49 2.24 9.66 -5.99
CA TYR A 49 0.99 10.41 -6.02
C TYR A 49 1.09 11.64 -6.92
N ALA A 50 2.13 12.46 -6.75
CA ALA A 50 2.35 13.65 -7.56
C ALA A 50 2.52 13.31 -9.05
N ASP A 51 3.23 12.22 -9.36
CA ASP A 51 3.43 11.78 -10.74
C ASP A 51 2.16 11.20 -11.37
N LEU A 52 1.35 10.46 -10.61
CA LEU A 52 0.06 9.98 -11.09
C LEU A 52 -0.89 11.15 -11.36
N LEU A 53 -0.99 12.13 -10.45
CA LEU A 53 -1.83 13.31 -10.65
C LEU A 53 -1.54 14.03 -11.97
N LYS A 54 -0.27 14.18 -12.35
CA LYS A 54 0.12 14.83 -13.62
C LYS A 54 -0.42 14.09 -14.85
N LYS A 55 -0.50 12.76 -14.79
CA LYS A 55 -0.87 11.87 -15.91
C LYS A 55 -2.37 11.65 -16.03
N LEU A 56 -3.14 11.87 -14.96
CA LEU A 56 -4.59 11.61 -14.95
C LEU A 56 -5.41 12.70 -15.68
N PRO A 57 -6.47 12.31 -16.40
CA PRO A 57 -7.53 13.23 -16.83
C PRO A 57 -8.13 13.99 -15.64
N GLU A 58 -8.77 15.14 -15.88
CA GLU A 58 -9.27 16.02 -14.82
C GLU A 58 -10.23 15.31 -13.84
N VAL A 59 -11.17 14.50 -14.38
CA VAL A 59 -12.14 13.76 -13.56
C VAL A 59 -11.42 12.76 -12.65
N ASP A 60 -10.52 11.95 -13.19
CA ASP A 60 -9.75 10.97 -12.41
C ASP A 60 -8.82 11.63 -11.40
N ARG A 61 -8.28 12.80 -11.72
CA ARG A 61 -7.45 13.60 -10.81
C ARG A 61 -8.26 14.06 -9.59
N LYS A 62 -9.48 14.57 -9.81
CA LYS A 62 -10.39 14.96 -8.71
C LYS A 62 -10.74 13.74 -7.85
N ASN A 63 -11.05 12.61 -8.49
CA ASN A 63 -11.33 11.37 -7.79
C ASN A 63 -10.12 10.91 -6.95
N LEU A 64 -8.91 10.94 -7.51
CA LEU A 64 -7.69 10.56 -6.79
C LEU A 64 -7.46 11.44 -5.56
N ILE A 65 -7.67 12.75 -5.67
CA ILE A 65 -7.52 13.68 -4.54
C ILE A 65 -8.49 13.34 -3.41
N VAL A 66 -9.75 13.05 -3.75
CA VAL A 66 -10.78 12.68 -2.76
C VAL A 66 -10.44 11.34 -2.11
N THR A 67 -10.07 10.34 -2.91
CA THR A 67 -9.63 9.02 -2.42
C THR A 67 -8.41 9.13 -1.51
N GLN A 68 -7.42 9.94 -1.87
CA GLN A 68 -6.21 10.14 -1.06
C GLN A 68 -6.52 10.79 0.29
N ARG A 69 -7.43 11.77 0.32
CA ARG A 69 -7.86 12.39 1.58
C ARG A 69 -8.63 11.41 2.48
N ALA A 70 -9.49 10.58 1.89
CA ALA A 70 -10.18 9.52 2.62
C ALA A 70 -9.20 8.50 3.20
N TRP A 71 -8.17 8.12 2.43
CA TRP A 71 -7.09 7.25 2.88
C TRP A 71 -6.31 7.86 4.05
N ILE A 72 -5.94 9.15 4.01
CA ILE A 72 -5.26 9.84 5.12
C ILE A 72 -6.10 9.74 6.40
N GLY A 73 -7.40 10.04 6.32
CA GLY A 73 -8.29 9.98 7.48
C GLY A 73 -8.46 8.57 8.05
N PHE A 74 -8.43 7.54 7.19
CA PHE A 74 -8.37 6.15 7.62
C PHE A 74 -7.03 5.84 8.32
N LYS A 75 -5.89 6.11 7.66
CA LYS A 75 -4.54 5.83 8.18
C LYS A 75 -4.35 6.39 9.59
N GLU A 76 -4.67 7.67 9.77
CA GLU A 76 -4.46 8.36 11.05
C GLU A 76 -5.30 7.75 12.17
N LYS A 77 -6.60 7.51 11.93
CA LYS A 77 -7.49 6.93 12.95
C LYS A 77 -7.16 5.47 13.24
N TYR A 78 -6.85 4.70 12.20
CA TYR A 78 -6.51 3.29 12.35
C TYR A 78 -5.24 3.14 13.19
N CYS A 79 -4.15 3.82 12.83
CA CYS A 79 -2.90 3.71 13.59
C CYS A 79 -2.96 4.37 14.96
N GLN A 80 -3.81 5.40 15.16
CA GLN A 80 -4.07 5.93 16.49
C GLN A 80 -4.81 4.90 17.37
N SER A 81 -5.76 4.14 16.82
CA SER A 81 -6.45 3.09 17.58
C SER A 81 -5.52 1.95 17.99
N GLN A 82 -4.54 1.59 17.15
CA GLN A 82 -3.51 0.60 17.50
C GLN A 82 -2.66 1.10 18.68
N PHE A 83 -2.17 2.34 18.60
CA PHE A 83 -1.43 2.99 19.68
C PHE A 83 -2.22 3.00 21.00
N ASP A 84 -3.48 3.40 20.96
CA ASP A 84 -4.33 3.50 22.15
C ASP A 84 -4.62 2.12 22.77
N SER A 85 -4.65 1.05 21.97
CA SER A 85 -4.89 -0.33 22.44
C SER A 85 -3.71 -0.93 23.22
N ILE A 86 -2.51 -0.42 23.00
CA ILE A 86 -1.27 -0.91 23.61
C ILE A 86 -0.87 -0.07 24.82
N ARG A 87 -1.31 1.20 24.86
CA ARG A 87 -0.98 2.08 25.98
C ARG A 87 -1.43 1.50 27.34
N PRO A 88 -0.60 1.65 28.38
CA PRO A 88 0.63 2.46 28.45
C PRO A 88 1.94 1.72 28.08
N GLY A 89 1.90 0.61 27.33
CA GLY A 89 3.10 -0.11 26.87
C GLY A 89 4.11 0.80 26.16
N GLU A 90 5.40 0.59 26.41
CA GLU A 90 6.49 1.39 25.83
C GLU A 90 6.63 1.15 24.32
N GLU A 91 6.14 0.02 23.84
CA GLU A 91 6.09 -0.37 22.43
C GLU A 91 4.99 0.33 21.64
N ALA A 92 4.01 0.99 22.31
CA ALA A 92 2.90 1.65 21.63
C ALA A 92 3.36 2.62 20.53
N GLY A 93 4.40 3.42 20.82
CA GLY A 93 4.98 4.36 19.85
C GLY A 93 5.60 3.66 18.65
N ILE A 94 6.32 2.56 18.88
CA ILE A 94 6.93 1.74 17.82
C ILE A 94 5.83 1.21 16.90
N ASP A 95 4.80 0.57 17.47
CA ASP A 95 3.71 -0.05 16.72
C ASP A 95 2.89 0.99 15.94
N LYS A 96 2.73 2.20 16.48
CA LYS A 96 2.09 3.31 15.75
C LYS A 96 2.88 3.67 14.50
N TRP A 97 4.20 3.84 14.61
CA TRP A 97 5.02 4.19 13.46
C TRP A 97 5.10 3.06 12.43
N THR A 98 5.22 1.82 12.89
CA THR A 98 5.16 0.64 12.00
C THR A 98 3.82 0.54 11.29
N CYS A 99 2.69 0.78 11.98
CA CYS A 99 1.37 0.84 11.34
C CYS A 99 1.32 1.93 10.26
N LEU A 100 1.81 3.13 10.57
CA LEU A 100 1.84 4.23 9.62
C LEU A 100 2.67 3.88 8.38
N ASP A 101 3.80 3.21 8.58
CA ASP A 101 4.67 2.73 7.52
C ASP A 101 3.97 1.70 6.62
N THR A 102 3.48 0.59 7.18
CA THR A 102 2.85 -0.49 6.39
C THR A 102 1.62 -0.02 5.62
N ILE A 103 0.76 0.82 6.22
CA ILE A 103 -0.41 1.40 5.54
C ILE A 103 0.01 2.35 4.41
N THR A 104 1.15 3.03 4.55
CA THR A 104 1.72 3.95 3.56
C THR A 104 2.38 3.20 2.40
N GLU A 105 3.13 2.14 2.67
CA GLU A 105 3.69 1.24 1.65
C GLU A 105 2.58 0.59 0.82
N SER A 106 1.55 0.08 1.50
CA SER A 106 0.38 -0.49 0.82
C SER A 106 -0.28 0.52 -0.10
N ARG A 107 -0.45 1.77 0.36
CA ARG A 107 -0.98 2.84 -0.49
C ARG A 107 -0.08 3.18 -1.68
N ALA A 108 1.23 3.13 -1.52
CA ALA A 108 2.15 3.35 -2.63
C ALA A 108 2.00 2.27 -3.71
N LYS A 109 1.80 1.01 -3.32
CA LYS A 109 1.48 -0.10 -4.25
C LYS A 109 0.17 0.16 -4.99
N GLU A 110 -0.88 0.63 -4.31
CA GLU A 110 -2.16 1.00 -4.91
C GLU A 110 -2.05 2.12 -5.96
N ILE A 111 -1.29 3.16 -5.64
CA ILE A 111 -1.01 4.25 -6.60
C ILE A 111 -0.23 3.73 -7.80
N GLY A 112 0.74 2.83 -7.58
CA GLY A 112 1.46 2.14 -8.66
C GLY A 112 0.52 1.33 -9.56
N TYR A 113 -0.48 0.65 -8.99
CA TYR A 113 -1.47 -0.11 -9.73
C TYR A 113 -2.39 0.79 -10.56
N LEU A 114 -2.91 1.87 -9.97
CA LEU A 114 -3.70 2.89 -10.67
C LEU A 114 -2.91 3.59 -11.80
N ALA A 115 -1.60 3.71 -11.64
CA ALA A 115 -0.68 4.22 -12.66
C ALA A 115 -0.34 3.21 -13.76
N GLY A 116 -0.71 1.93 -13.59
CA GLY A 116 -0.34 0.84 -14.50
C GLY A 116 1.15 0.47 -14.47
N VAL A 117 1.88 0.91 -13.43
CA VAL A 117 3.33 0.69 -13.28
C VAL A 117 3.60 -0.64 -12.56
N SER A 118 2.72 -1.03 -11.65
CA SER A 118 2.77 -2.33 -10.96
C SER A 118 1.49 -3.12 -11.22
N GLY A 119 1.61 -4.44 -11.31
CA GLY A 119 0.48 -5.35 -11.17
C GLY A 119 0.34 -5.80 -9.72
N MET A 120 -0.86 -6.21 -9.33
CA MET A 120 -1.13 -6.78 -8.00
C MET A 120 -0.70 -8.25 -7.93
N GLU A 121 0.51 -8.55 -8.42
CA GLU A 121 1.04 -9.91 -8.56
C GLU A 121 1.24 -10.60 -7.21
N GLU A 122 1.66 -9.84 -6.20
CA GLU A 122 1.79 -10.35 -4.83
C GLU A 122 0.44 -10.86 -4.30
N PHE A 123 -0.61 -10.03 -4.38
CA PHE A 123 -1.97 -10.45 -4.02
C PHE A 123 -2.45 -11.62 -4.87
N ARG A 124 -2.29 -11.58 -6.20
CA ARG A 124 -2.76 -12.67 -7.10
C ARG A 124 -2.05 -14.00 -6.82
N ARG A 125 -0.75 -13.97 -6.57
CA ARG A 125 0.03 -15.17 -6.21
C ARG A 125 -0.41 -15.71 -4.86
N SER A 126 -0.56 -14.83 -3.88
CA SER A 126 -1.04 -15.20 -2.54
C SER A 126 -2.45 -15.79 -2.60
N LEU A 127 -3.35 -15.16 -3.37
CA LEU A 127 -4.72 -15.64 -3.59
C LEU A 127 -4.73 -17.05 -4.19
N LYS A 128 -3.95 -17.29 -5.26
CA LYS A 128 -3.83 -18.63 -5.87
C LYS A 128 -3.25 -19.65 -4.92
N LEU A 129 -2.22 -19.28 -4.16
CA LEU A 129 -1.60 -20.17 -3.18
C LEU A 129 -2.59 -20.56 -2.08
N MET A 130 -3.29 -19.58 -1.49
CA MET A 130 -4.29 -19.81 -0.45
C MET A 130 -5.45 -20.66 -0.96
N ALA A 131 -5.92 -20.40 -2.19
CA ALA A 131 -6.97 -21.19 -2.82
C ALA A 131 -6.53 -22.65 -2.98
N ASN A 132 -5.32 -22.90 -3.49
CA ASN A 132 -4.80 -24.26 -3.66
C ASN A 132 -4.58 -25.00 -2.34
N LEU A 133 -4.09 -24.31 -1.31
CA LEU A 133 -3.79 -24.92 -0.02
C LEU A 133 -5.05 -25.22 0.80
N TYR A 134 -6.04 -24.34 0.77
CA TYR A 134 -7.14 -24.35 1.75
C TYR A 134 -8.54 -24.47 1.13
N GLU A 135 -8.70 -24.16 -0.16
CA GLU A 135 -10.01 -24.09 -0.82
C GLU A 135 -10.07 -24.88 -2.13
N HIS A 136 -9.24 -25.91 -2.29
CA HIS A 136 -9.22 -26.79 -3.47
C HIS A 136 -9.06 -26.05 -4.81
N GLY A 137 -8.35 -24.92 -4.80
CA GLY A 137 -8.12 -24.06 -5.98
C GLY A 137 -9.19 -23.01 -6.22
N ASP A 138 -10.23 -22.92 -5.38
CA ASP A 138 -11.30 -21.93 -5.50
C ASP A 138 -10.88 -20.55 -4.95
N THR A 139 -10.53 -19.63 -5.85
CA THR A 139 -10.15 -18.27 -5.50
C THR A 139 -11.34 -17.41 -5.04
N GLU A 140 -12.56 -17.69 -5.53
CA GLU A 140 -13.76 -16.95 -5.12
C GLU A 140 -14.09 -17.20 -3.66
N LYS A 141 -13.87 -18.43 -3.19
CA LYS A 141 -14.04 -18.77 -1.78
C LYS A 141 -13.04 -18.02 -0.88
N VAL A 142 -11.79 -17.86 -1.32
CA VAL A 142 -10.81 -17.03 -0.60
C VAL A 142 -11.20 -15.55 -0.61
N ILE A 143 -11.63 -15.02 -1.76
CA ILE A 143 -12.16 -13.65 -1.86
C ILE A 143 -13.31 -13.45 -0.87
N SER A 144 -14.29 -14.36 -0.86
CA SER A 144 -15.43 -14.29 0.06
C SER A 144 -15.01 -14.25 1.53
N LYS A 145 -13.98 -15.01 1.92
CA LYS A 145 -13.40 -14.96 3.28
C LYS A 145 -12.75 -13.61 3.57
N LEU A 146 -12.02 -13.03 2.62
CA LEU A 146 -11.41 -11.70 2.75
C LEU A 146 -12.46 -10.58 2.86
N LEU A 147 -13.63 -10.73 2.23
CA LEU A 147 -14.74 -9.79 2.38
C LEU A 147 -15.37 -9.89 3.77
N THR A 148 -15.67 -11.11 4.22
CA THR A 148 -16.43 -11.36 5.45
C THR A 148 -15.66 -11.06 6.73
N TYR A 149 -14.37 -11.41 6.80
CA TYR A 149 -13.53 -11.14 7.97
C TYR A 149 -13.48 -9.65 8.31
N ASN A 150 -13.40 -8.81 7.28
CA ASN A 150 -13.21 -7.37 7.43
C ASN A 150 -14.51 -6.58 7.60
N ALA A 151 -15.63 -7.11 7.12
CA ALA A 151 -16.96 -6.52 7.29
C ALA A 151 -17.36 -6.39 8.78
N GLN A 152 -16.80 -7.22 9.66
CA GLN A 152 -17.13 -7.23 11.09
C GLN A 152 -16.61 -6.00 11.87
N ARG A 153 -15.62 -5.28 11.34
CA ARG A 153 -14.97 -4.16 12.08
C ARG A 153 -15.72 -2.82 12.00
N ASN A 154 -16.70 -2.68 11.09
CA ASN A 154 -17.51 -1.47 10.90
C ASN A 154 -16.73 -0.13 10.93
N ASP A 155 -15.52 -0.09 10.35
CA ASP A 155 -14.73 1.14 10.26
C ASP A 155 -15.21 1.98 9.07
N GLN A 156 -15.93 3.07 9.37
CA GLN A 156 -16.50 3.95 8.36
C GLN A 156 -15.44 4.65 7.49
N ASN A 157 -14.24 4.92 8.03
CA ASN A 157 -13.16 5.56 7.27
C ASN A 157 -12.57 4.56 6.28
N TRP A 158 -12.36 3.31 6.72
CA TRP A 158 -11.96 2.21 5.84
C TRP A 158 -12.96 2.00 4.72
N ILE A 159 -14.25 1.83 5.05
CA ILE A 159 -15.32 1.61 4.06
C ILE A 159 -15.37 2.75 3.04
N ASN A 160 -15.27 4.00 3.49
CA ASN A 160 -15.27 5.16 2.59
C ASN A 160 -14.06 5.16 1.65
N TYR A 161 -12.86 4.94 2.19
CA TYR A 161 -11.63 4.84 1.41
C TYR A 161 -11.72 3.73 0.36
N VAL A 162 -12.07 2.51 0.77
CA VAL A 162 -12.20 1.34 -0.11
C VAL A 162 -13.22 1.58 -1.23
N ASN A 163 -14.38 2.13 -0.91
CA ASN A 163 -15.41 2.41 -1.93
C ASN A 163 -14.97 3.46 -2.95
N LEU A 164 -14.17 4.45 -2.54
CA LEU A 164 -13.61 5.44 -3.45
C LEU A 164 -12.52 4.81 -4.34
N ASP A 165 -11.64 4.01 -3.75
CA ASP A 165 -10.53 3.37 -4.46
C ASP A 165 -11.04 2.32 -5.47
N CYS A 166 -11.95 1.44 -5.06
CA CYS A 166 -12.51 0.42 -5.94
C CYS A 166 -13.35 0.98 -7.09
N ARG A 167 -13.97 2.16 -6.92
CA ARG A 167 -14.60 2.87 -8.05
C ARG A 167 -13.56 3.34 -9.06
N MET A 168 -12.40 3.82 -8.60
CA MET A 168 -11.32 4.25 -9.48
C MET A 168 -10.68 3.07 -10.21
N THR A 169 -10.36 1.98 -9.52
CA THR A 169 -9.75 0.80 -10.16
C THR A 169 -10.73 0.13 -11.12
N ASN A 170 -12.03 0.09 -10.81
CA ASN A 170 -13.03 -0.36 -11.76
C ASN A 170 -13.06 0.51 -13.02
N SER A 171 -13.17 1.83 -12.88
CA SER A 171 -13.25 2.74 -14.02
C SER A 171 -12.00 2.74 -14.90
N ARG A 172 -10.81 2.56 -14.32
CA ARG A 172 -9.53 2.67 -15.05
C ARG A 172 -8.97 1.34 -15.52
N LEU A 173 -9.20 0.29 -14.73
CA LEU A 173 -8.53 -1.01 -14.88
C LEU A 173 -9.53 -2.15 -15.05
N SER A 174 -10.84 -1.88 -15.03
CA SER A 174 -11.91 -2.89 -15.07
C SER A 174 -11.78 -3.93 -13.96
N GLU A 175 -11.25 -3.53 -12.80
CA GLU A 175 -11.18 -4.41 -11.64
C GLU A 175 -12.59 -4.64 -11.08
N GLU A 176 -12.94 -5.91 -10.84
CA GLU A 176 -14.21 -6.29 -10.21
C GLU A 176 -14.25 -5.76 -8.77
N HIS A 177 -15.41 -5.27 -8.32
CA HIS A 177 -15.53 -4.63 -7.00
C HIS A 177 -15.09 -5.55 -5.86
N ASN A 178 -15.54 -6.81 -5.86
CA ASN A 178 -15.19 -7.75 -4.79
C ASN A 178 -13.69 -8.12 -4.81
N ALA A 179 -13.09 -8.21 -6.00
CA ALA A 179 -11.67 -8.43 -6.13
C ALA A 179 -10.86 -7.27 -5.55
N CYS A 180 -11.26 -6.03 -5.84
CA CYS A 180 -10.65 -4.83 -5.27
C CYS A 180 -10.77 -4.80 -3.74
N VAL A 181 -11.98 -5.02 -3.20
CA VAL A 181 -12.20 -4.99 -1.75
C VAL A 181 -11.37 -6.08 -1.06
N ALA A 182 -11.36 -7.30 -1.59
CA ALA A 182 -10.56 -8.40 -1.05
C ALA A 182 -9.05 -8.08 -1.06
N ARG A 183 -8.57 -7.42 -2.12
CA ARG A 183 -7.18 -6.99 -2.25
C ARG A 183 -6.80 -5.92 -1.24
N LEU A 184 -7.62 -4.87 -1.07
CA LEU A 184 -7.36 -3.84 -0.07
C LEU A 184 -7.41 -4.43 1.35
N ASN A 185 -8.36 -5.32 1.61
CA ASN A 185 -8.46 -6.07 2.86
C ASN A 185 -7.25 -6.96 3.12
N PHE A 186 -6.67 -7.57 2.07
CA PHE A 186 -5.47 -8.38 2.18
C PHE A 186 -4.28 -7.58 2.71
N TYR A 187 -4.17 -6.28 2.43
CA TYR A 187 -3.04 -5.44 2.88
C TYR A 187 -3.32 -4.63 4.16
N ARG A 188 -4.54 -4.69 4.72
CA ARG A 188 -4.92 -3.82 5.85
C ARG A 188 -4.31 -4.24 7.19
N ASP A 189 -4.21 -5.54 7.42
CA ASP A 189 -3.95 -6.13 8.75
C ASP A 189 -2.58 -6.83 8.85
N TRP A 190 -1.63 -6.49 7.96
CA TRP A 190 -0.23 -6.95 8.04
C TRP A 190 0.69 -5.81 8.48
#